data_AF-A0A5C6C1Z3-F1
#
_entry.id   AF-A0A5C6C1Z3-F1
#
_cell.length_a   1.000
_cell.length_b   1.000
_cell.length_c   1.000
_cell.angle_alpha   90.00
_cell.angle_beta   90.00
_cell.angle_gamma   90.00
#
_symmetry.space_group_name_H-M   'P 1'
#
loop_
_entity.id
_entity.type
_entity.pdbx_description
1 polymer ?
#
loop_
_entity_poly.entity_id
_entity_poly.type
_entity_poly.pdbx_seq_one_letter_code
_entity_poly.pdbx_strand_id
1 'polypeptide(L)'
;MANSRSSGKQKSTVAGVAIAILIALYSLVRPSINDATGWNLPAIAQSQPRSERATNSPESSPERESPHPTSAPVEPTPKSGTLADGVSSSQASEATPAADASLKYGLLREVGRERYMSPAGLLYTPGSAEGHRLEHLRRHTEDQPSRPGKHGVFEGGMEGALKTIDQAYENAKIGKRTTKHSDDGRTIYTVDIGHRIGYVGGREGNQRHKPMARRVQLVLEGNRVITAFPL
;
A
#
# COMPACT_ATOMS: atom_id res chain seq x y z
N MET A 1 7.06 45.40 -59.00
CA MET A 1 7.65 45.48 -57.64
C MET A 1 7.62 44.08 -57.04
N ALA A 2 8.78 43.42 -56.93
CA ALA A 2 8.89 42.05 -56.45
C ALA A 2 9.67 42.04 -55.12
N ASN A 3 9.06 41.52 -54.04
CA ASN A 3 9.71 41.34 -52.75
C ASN A 3 10.20 39.90 -52.60
N SER A 4 11.52 39.72 -52.57
CA SER A 4 12.19 38.45 -52.30
C SER A 4 12.25 38.19 -50.78
N ARG A 5 11.75 37.04 -50.34
CA ARG A 5 11.92 36.54 -48.97
C ARG A 5 13.23 35.75 -48.88
N SER A 6 14.18 36.28 -48.12
CA SER A 6 15.43 35.61 -47.73
C SER A 6 15.14 34.51 -46.71
N SER A 7 15.51 33.26 -47.02
CA SER A 7 15.46 32.13 -46.09
C SER A 7 16.84 31.95 -45.43
N GLY A 8 16.91 32.20 -44.13
CA GLY A 8 18.12 31.99 -43.33
C GLY A 8 18.37 30.50 -43.11
N LYS A 9 19.42 29.95 -43.73
CA LYS A 9 19.97 28.63 -43.37
C LYS A 9 20.61 28.72 -41.99
N GLN A 10 20.01 28.05 -40.99
CA GLN A 10 20.63 27.90 -39.68
C GLN A 10 21.84 26.96 -39.80
N LYS A 11 23.02 27.46 -39.43
CA LYS A 11 24.25 26.67 -39.33
C LYS A 11 24.17 25.88 -38.03
N SER A 12 23.95 24.58 -38.12
CA SER A 12 24.11 23.66 -37.00
C SER A 12 25.58 23.64 -36.57
N THR A 13 25.87 24.22 -35.41
CA THR A 13 27.21 24.23 -34.79
C THR A 13 27.60 22.80 -34.44
N VAL A 14 28.85 22.41 -34.75
CA VAL A 14 29.44 21.08 -34.47
C VAL A 14 29.23 20.63 -33.00
N ALA A 15 29.13 21.59 -32.07
CA ALA A 15 28.78 21.35 -30.67
C ALA A 15 27.40 20.69 -30.46
N GLY A 16 26.39 21.05 -31.26
CA GLY A 16 25.05 20.47 -31.14
C GLY A 16 24.99 19.00 -31.59
N VAL A 17 25.78 18.63 -32.59
CA VAL A 17 25.88 17.25 -33.07
C VAL A 17 26.58 16.37 -32.04
N ALA A 18 27.65 16.87 -31.41
CA ALA A 18 28.37 16.14 -30.35
C ALA A 18 27.48 15.84 -29.13
N ILE A 19 26.63 16.80 -28.72
CA ILE A 19 25.68 16.61 -27.60
C ILE A 19 24.61 15.57 -27.97
N ALA A 20 24.07 15.62 -29.19
CA ALA A 20 23.08 14.64 -29.64
C ALA A 20 23.64 13.21 -29.66
N ILE A 21 24.90 13.03 -30.11
CA ILE A 21 25.58 11.74 -30.11
C ILE A 21 25.80 11.23 -28.69
N LEU A 22 26.23 12.09 -27.76
CA LEU A 22 26.41 11.74 -26.34
C LEU A 22 25.10 11.27 -25.69
N ILE A 23 23.99 11.95 -25.97
CA ILE A 23 22.67 11.57 -25.45
C ILE A 23 22.21 10.22 -26.04
N ALA A 24 22.45 9.99 -27.34
CA ALA A 24 22.11 8.74 -28.00
C ALA A 24 22.93 7.56 -27.44
N LEU A 25 24.25 7.74 -27.25
CA LEU A 25 25.11 6.73 -26.62
C LEU A 25 24.68 6.45 -25.18
N TYR A 26 24.39 7.50 -24.41
CA TYR A 26 23.93 7.35 -23.02
C TYR A 26 22.62 6.55 -22.95
N SER A 27 21.71 6.76 -23.90
CA SER A 27 20.42 6.05 -23.96
C SER A 27 20.59 4.56 -24.29
N LEU A 28 21.60 4.19 -25.09
CA LEU A 28 21.90 2.80 -25.46
C LEU A 28 22.62 2.02 -24.35
N VAL A 29 23.45 2.69 -23.54
CA VAL A 29 24.24 2.05 -22.46
C VAL A 29 23.45 1.98 -21.14
N ARG A 30 22.40 2.80 -20.97
CA ARG A 30 21.59 2.84 -19.75
C ARG A 30 20.96 1.49 -19.34
N PRO A 31 20.40 0.66 -20.25
CA PRO A 31 19.79 -0.61 -19.86
C PRO A 31 20.80 -1.57 -19.20
N SER A 32 22.00 -1.70 -19.77
CA SER A 32 23.00 -2.64 -19.27
C SER A 32 23.63 -2.22 -17.92
N ILE A 33 23.77 -0.92 -17.68
CA ILE A 33 24.25 -0.41 -16.38
C ILE A 33 23.17 -0.60 -15.30
N ASN A 34 21.90 -0.32 -15.63
CA ASN A 34 20.78 -0.54 -14.71
C ASN A 34 20.67 -2.03 -14.33
N ASP A 35 20.82 -2.94 -15.29
CA ASP A 35 20.76 -4.39 -15.08
C ASP A 35 21.94 -4.92 -14.23
N ALA A 36 23.14 -4.36 -14.42
CA ALA A 36 24.34 -4.83 -13.72
C ALA A 36 24.52 -4.24 -12.31
N THR A 37 23.99 -3.03 -12.06
CA THR A 37 24.27 -2.29 -10.81
C THR A 37 23.03 -2.00 -9.97
N GLY A 38 21.82 -2.22 -10.50
CA GLY A 38 20.57 -1.88 -9.82
C GLY A 38 20.38 -0.38 -9.59
N TRP A 39 21.18 0.48 -10.25
CA TRP A 39 21.15 1.92 -10.06
C TRP A 39 20.17 2.57 -11.04
N ASN A 40 19.02 3.05 -10.56
CA ASN A 40 18.01 3.69 -11.40
C ASN A 40 18.39 5.15 -11.72
N LEU A 41 19.10 5.36 -12.85
CA LEU A 41 19.46 6.69 -13.32
C LEU A 41 18.21 7.50 -13.75
N PRO A 42 18.10 8.80 -13.42
CA PRO A 42 16.94 9.62 -13.77
C PRO A 42 16.80 9.81 -15.28
N ALA A 43 15.57 9.75 -15.80
CA ALA A 43 15.29 10.08 -17.19
C ALA A 43 15.35 11.59 -17.38
N ILE A 44 16.13 12.06 -18.37
CA ILE A 44 16.11 13.47 -18.77
C ILE A 44 14.77 13.73 -19.46
N ALA A 45 13.86 14.39 -18.77
CA ALA A 45 12.60 14.85 -19.35
C ALA A 45 12.88 15.91 -20.42
N GLN A 46 12.45 15.66 -21.65
CA GLN A 46 12.45 16.67 -22.70
C GLN A 46 11.46 17.77 -22.33
N SER A 47 11.97 18.92 -21.92
CA SER A 47 11.19 20.13 -21.67
C SER A 47 10.53 20.61 -22.97
N GLN A 48 9.25 20.31 -23.16
CA GLN A 48 8.46 20.98 -24.18
C GLN A 48 8.13 22.41 -23.71
N PRO A 49 8.24 23.44 -24.56
CA PRO A 49 7.90 24.81 -24.20
C PRO A 49 6.40 24.94 -23.93
N ARG A 50 6.06 25.46 -22.75
CA ARG A 50 4.70 25.84 -22.33
C ARG A 50 4.20 27.00 -23.19
N SER A 51 3.12 26.76 -23.95
CA SER A 51 2.25 27.84 -24.42
C SER A 51 1.21 28.16 -23.35
N GLU A 52 1.15 29.44 -23.03
CA GLU A 52 0.22 30.11 -22.13
C GLU A 52 -1.23 29.97 -22.60
N ARG A 53 -2.17 29.72 -21.67
CA ARG A 53 -3.48 30.38 -21.71
C ARG A 53 -4.09 30.49 -20.33
N ALA A 54 -4.22 31.74 -19.91
CA ALA A 54 -4.92 32.17 -18.72
C ALA A 54 -6.45 32.13 -18.91
N THR A 55 -7.12 32.37 -17.78
CA THR A 55 -8.45 33.00 -17.57
C THR A 55 -9.62 32.11 -17.11
N ASN A 56 -10.06 32.46 -15.90
CA ASN A 56 -11.44 32.60 -15.41
C ASN A 56 -12.03 31.52 -14.48
N SER A 57 -11.93 31.81 -13.18
CA SER A 57 -13.00 31.61 -12.18
C SER A 57 -14.25 32.45 -12.55
N PRO A 58 -15.46 32.05 -12.11
CA PRO A 58 -15.99 32.47 -10.79
C PRO A 58 -16.66 31.29 -10.04
N GLU A 59 -16.52 31.14 -8.72
CA GLU A 59 -17.24 31.83 -7.64
C GLU A 59 -18.77 31.71 -7.73
N SER A 60 -19.35 30.81 -6.91
CA SER A 60 -20.75 30.79 -6.45
C SER A 60 -20.91 29.79 -5.29
N SER A 61 -20.94 30.28 -4.06
CA SER A 61 -21.71 29.71 -2.94
C SER A 61 -22.86 30.70 -2.69
N PRO A 62 -24.09 30.25 -2.43
CA PRO A 62 -24.53 29.94 -1.07
C PRO A 62 -25.40 28.66 -1.09
N GLU A 63 -26.07 28.13 -0.08
CA GLU A 63 -26.67 28.70 1.11
C GLU A 63 -27.01 27.56 2.08
N ARG A 64 -27.07 27.95 3.34
CA ARG A 64 -27.30 27.15 4.55
C ARG A 64 -28.80 26.96 4.72
N GLU A 65 -29.27 25.73 4.88
CA GLU A 65 -30.58 25.52 5.50
C GLU A 65 -30.62 24.21 6.31
N SER A 66 -30.89 24.39 7.60
CA SER A 66 -31.34 23.35 8.52
C SER A 66 -32.61 23.90 9.15
N PRO A 67 -33.62 23.05 9.35
CA PRO A 67 -34.06 22.86 10.74
C PRO A 67 -34.49 21.42 11.06
N HIS A 68 -34.00 20.92 12.20
CA HIS A 68 -34.73 20.01 13.11
C HIS A 68 -36.00 20.73 13.63
N PRO A 69 -37.05 20.08 14.21
CA PRO A 69 -37.00 18.86 15.04
C PRO A 69 -38.21 17.92 14.89
N THR A 70 -38.25 16.81 15.64
CA THR A 70 -39.42 16.35 16.44
C THR A 70 -39.52 14.82 16.58
N SER A 71 -39.75 14.41 17.83
CA SER A 71 -40.30 13.13 18.34
C SER A 71 -39.36 11.96 18.65
N ALA A 72 -39.00 11.87 19.93
CA ALA A 72 -39.02 10.61 20.71
C ALA A 72 -40.50 10.18 20.95
N PRO A 73 -40.86 9.17 21.79
CA PRO A 73 -40.12 8.06 22.42
C PRO A 73 -40.86 6.69 22.33
N VAL A 74 -40.18 5.54 22.31
CA VAL A 74 -40.81 4.27 22.74
C VAL A 74 -39.79 3.33 23.39
N GLU A 75 -39.88 3.21 24.72
CA GLU A 75 -39.39 2.07 25.50
C GLU A 75 -40.15 0.79 25.13
N PRO A 76 -39.48 -0.36 25.15
CA PRO A 76 -40.13 -1.60 25.55
C PRO A 76 -39.56 -2.13 26.87
N THR A 77 -40.45 -2.18 27.87
CA THR A 77 -40.31 -2.93 29.13
C THR A 77 -40.08 -4.44 28.92
N PRO A 78 -39.50 -5.14 29.92
CA PRO A 78 -38.99 -6.49 29.80
C PRO A 78 -40.07 -7.56 30.03
N LYS A 79 -40.01 -8.66 29.28
CA LYS A 79 -40.72 -9.90 29.62
C LYS A 79 -39.72 -10.97 30.02
N SER A 80 -39.72 -11.27 31.32
CA SER A 80 -39.19 -12.51 31.88
C SER A 80 -40.07 -13.68 31.41
N GLY A 81 -39.41 -14.73 30.94
CA GLY A 81 -39.98 -16.06 30.74
C GLY A 81 -38.95 -17.08 31.19
N THR A 82 -39.31 -17.84 32.23
CA THR A 82 -38.47 -18.80 32.93
C THR A 82 -38.82 -20.23 32.47
N LEU A 83 -37.79 -21.10 32.47
CA LEU A 83 -37.80 -22.59 32.52
C LEU A 83 -38.18 -23.37 31.26
N ALA A 84 -37.22 -24.12 30.71
CA ALA A 84 -37.22 -25.59 30.85
C ALA A 84 -35.92 -26.20 30.29
N ASP A 85 -35.51 -27.26 30.99
CA ASP A 85 -34.37 -28.15 30.81
C ASP A 85 -34.14 -28.73 29.42
N GLY A 86 -32.89 -29.15 29.15
CA GLY A 86 -32.65 -30.21 28.17
C GLY A 86 -31.27 -30.26 27.55
N VAL A 87 -30.29 -30.77 28.31
CA VAL A 87 -29.28 -31.76 27.88
C VAL A 87 -28.74 -31.63 26.44
N SER A 88 -27.48 -31.21 26.29
CA SER A 88 -26.42 -32.01 25.68
C SER A 88 -25.17 -31.14 25.48
N SER A 89 -24.45 -30.89 26.56
CA SER A 89 -23.11 -30.29 26.51
C SER A 89 -22.11 -31.38 26.13
N SER A 90 -22.06 -31.69 24.84
CA SER A 90 -20.88 -32.31 24.24
C SER A 90 -19.77 -31.26 24.28
N GLN A 91 -19.07 -31.19 25.41
CA GLN A 91 -17.72 -30.63 25.48
C GLN A 91 -16.83 -31.50 24.59
N ALA A 92 -16.88 -31.24 23.28
CA ALA A 92 -15.71 -31.39 22.47
C ALA A 92 -14.71 -30.38 23.03
N SER A 93 -13.81 -30.88 23.88
CA SER A 93 -12.51 -30.25 24.07
C SER A 93 -11.91 -30.11 22.67
N GLU A 94 -12.17 -28.97 22.03
CA GLU A 94 -11.32 -28.43 20.99
C GLU A 94 -9.95 -28.31 21.65
N ALA A 95 -9.13 -29.33 21.44
CA ALA A 95 -7.72 -29.27 21.73
C ALA A 95 -7.22 -28.04 21.00
N THR A 96 -6.96 -26.98 21.77
CA THR A 96 -6.20 -25.83 21.28
C THR A 96 -4.96 -26.45 20.64
N PRO A 97 -4.74 -26.31 19.32
CA PRO A 97 -3.53 -26.86 18.74
C PRO A 97 -2.39 -26.21 19.49
N ALA A 98 -1.64 -27.03 20.23
CA ALA A 98 -0.47 -26.57 20.95
C ALA A 98 0.34 -25.75 19.96
N ALA A 99 0.55 -24.47 20.27
CA ALA A 99 1.29 -23.57 19.39
C ALA A 99 2.59 -24.26 19.03
N ASP A 100 2.76 -24.59 17.74
CA ASP A 100 3.96 -25.27 17.28
C ASP A 100 5.13 -24.34 17.56
N ALA A 101 5.93 -24.70 18.57
CA ALA A 101 7.03 -23.88 19.07
C ALA A 101 8.12 -23.65 18.01
N SER A 102 8.07 -24.38 16.88
CA SER A 102 8.95 -24.17 15.74
C SER A 102 8.51 -22.99 14.84
N LEU A 103 7.28 -22.48 14.99
CA LEU A 103 6.75 -21.41 14.16
C LEU A 103 7.10 -20.03 14.72
N LYS A 104 7.75 -19.21 13.89
CA LYS A 104 8.01 -17.81 14.22
C LYS A 104 6.69 -17.03 14.20
N TYR A 105 6.42 -16.33 15.30
CA TYR A 105 5.14 -15.64 15.54
C TYR A 105 3.91 -16.54 15.44
N GLY A 106 4.05 -17.85 15.71
CA GLY A 106 2.95 -18.81 15.68
C GLY A 106 2.36 -19.07 14.28
N LEU A 107 3.02 -18.60 13.22
CA LEU A 107 2.51 -18.72 11.84
C LEU A 107 3.60 -19.09 10.82
N LEU A 108 4.80 -18.52 10.95
CA LEU A 108 5.80 -18.60 9.90
C LEU A 108 6.75 -19.78 10.10
N ARG A 109 6.91 -20.60 9.06
CA ARG A 109 7.89 -21.68 9.03
C ARG A 109 9.23 -21.15 8.52
N GLU A 110 10.32 -21.47 9.19
CA GLU A 110 11.66 -21.20 8.66
C GLU A 110 11.97 -22.16 7.50
N VAL A 111 12.39 -21.61 6.35
CA VAL A 111 12.71 -22.38 5.12
C VAL A 111 14.17 -22.20 4.69
N GLY A 112 14.97 -21.51 5.51
CA GLY A 112 16.39 -21.23 5.32
C GLY A 112 16.83 -20.13 6.26
N ARG A 113 18.14 -19.86 6.31
CA ARG A 113 18.70 -18.85 7.22
C ARG A 113 18.00 -17.50 7.05
N GLU A 114 17.28 -17.09 8.08
CA GLU A 114 16.50 -15.84 8.11
C GLU A 114 15.47 -15.74 6.96
N ARG A 115 14.96 -16.87 6.50
CA ARG A 115 13.93 -16.93 5.45
C ARG A 115 12.72 -17.65 6.01
N TYR A 116 11.59 -16.95 5.99
CA TYR A 116 10.37 -17.44 6.61
C TYR A 116 9.24 -17.49 5.59
N MET A 117 8.44 -18.54 5.63
CA MET A 117 7.33 -18.76 4.72
C MET A 117 6.02 -18.83 5.50
N SER A 118 5.01 -18.11 5.03
CA SER A 118 3.65 -18.20 5.57
C SER A 118 2.87 -19.40 4.99
N PRO A 119 1.74 -19.79 5.61
CA PRO A 119 0.88 -20.85 5.07
C PRO A 119 0.38 -20.59 3.65
N ALA A 120 0.05 -19.33 3.31
CA ALA A 120 -0.39 -18.97 1.96
C ALA A 120 0.75 -18.96 0.92
N GLY A 121 1.99 -19.16 1.34
CA GLY A 121 3.18 -19.23 0.49
C GLY A 121 3.95 -17.91 0.34
N LEU A 122 3.68 -16.90 1.18
CA LEU A 122 4.45 -15.65 1.17
C LEU A 122 5.83 -15.85 1.77
N LEU A 123 6.85 -15.28 1.14
CA LEU A 123 8.23 -15.39 1.58
C LEU A 123 8.73 -14.07 2.18
N TYR A 124 9.21 -14.13 3.41
CA TYR A 124 9.86 -13.04 4.13
C TYR A 124 11.36 -13.31 4.18
N THR A 125 12.16 -12.33 3.77
CA THR A 125 13.61 -12.50 3.55
C THR A 125 14.39 -11.28 4.04
N PRO A 126 15.72 -11.35 4.10
CA PRO A 126 16.57 -10.18 4.24
C PRO A 126 16.48 -9.21 3.04
N GLY A 127 16.95 -7.98 3.25
CA GLY A 127 17.17 -6.99 2.20
C GLY A 127 16.17 -5.81 2.18
N SER A 128 15.71 -5.35 3.34
CA SER A 128 15.09 -4.02 3.51
C SER A 128 16.09 -3.04 4.14
N ALA A 129 15.72 -1.76 4.27
CA ALA A 129 16.55 -0.77 4.97
C ALA A 129 16.80 -1.15 6.44
N GLU A 130 15.89 -1.91 7.02
CA GLU A 130 15.93 -2.46 8.38
C GLU A 130 16.65 -3.82 8.46
N GLY A 131 17.31 -4.24 7.38
CA GLY A 131 17.97 -5.55 7.28
C GLY A 131 17.02 -6.68 6.91
N HIS A 132 15.81 -6.73 7.48
CA HIS A 132 14.84 -7.80 7.23
C HIS A 132 13.40 -7.32 6.98
N ARG A 133 12.67 -7.98 6.08
CA ARG A 133 11.29 -7.61 5.72
C ARG A 133 10.31 -7.69 6.90
N LEU A 134 10.51 -8.65 7.80
CA LEU A 134 9.74 -8.73 9.06
C LEU A 134 10.01 -7.54 9.99
N GLU A 135 11.22 -6.98 9.99
CA GLU A 135 11.53 -5.80 10.80
C GLU A 135 10.88 -4.54 10.23
N HIS A 136 10.89 -4.41 8.90
CA HIS A 136 10.08 -3.38 8.22
C HIS A 136 8.60 -3.51 8.56
N LEU A 137 8.04 -4.73 8.48
CA LEU A 137 6.64 -4.99 8.81
C LEU A 137 6.32 -4.68 10.28
N ARG A 138 7.25 -4.96 11.21
CA ARG A 138 7.10 -4.61 12.62
C ARG A 138 6.93 -3.11 12.84
N ARG A 139 7.53 -2.26 12.00
CA ARG A 139 7.28 -0.81 12.05
C ARG A 139 5.83 -0.43 11.73
N HIS A 140 5.08 -1.32 11.09
CA HIS A 140 3.65 -1.17 10.81
C HIS A 140 2.76 -1.83 11.86
N THR A 141 3.29 -2.28 13.00
CA THR A 141 2.46 -2.74 14.14
C THR A 141 2.38 -1.72 15.27
N GLU A 142 3.13 -0.62 15.15
CA GLU A 142 3.20 0.45 16.13
C GLU A 142 3.09 1.82 15.44
N ASP A 143 2.34 2.73 16.03
CA ASP A 143 2.21 4.08 15.48
C ASP A 143 3.51 4.87 15.65
N GLN A 144 3.76 5.79 14.71
CA GLN A 144 4.85 6.75 14.75
C GLN A 144 4.24 8.16 14.71
N PRO A 145 3.73 8.69 15.84
CA PRO A 145 2.90 9.90 15.85
C PRO A 145 3.60 11.14 15.30
N SER A 146 4.93 11.21 15.40
CA SER A 146 5.76 12.30 14.88
C SER A 146 6.09 12.17 13.39
N ARG A 147 5.83 11.02 12.75
CA ARG A 147 6.12 10.79 11.32
C ARG A 147 5.24 11.70 10.45
N PRO A 148 5.81 12.46 9.51
CA PRO A 148 5.04 13.24 8.55
C PRO A 148 4.08 12.36 7.73
N GLY A 149 2.85 12.85 7.52
CA GLY A 149 1.83 12.20 6.70
C GLY A 149 1.11 11.03 7.39
N LYS A 150 0.59 10.12 6.57
CA LYS A 150 -0.15 8.92 6.98
C LYS A 150 0.79 7.76 7.24
N HIS A 151 0.42 6.91 8.21
CA HIS A 151 1.12 5.68 8.50
C HIS A 151 0.12 4.57 8.83
N GLY A 152 0.00 3.55 7.98
CA GLY A 152 -0.85 2.40 8.29
C GLY A 152 -0.28 1.60 9.46
N VAL A 153 -1.10 1.31 10.47
CA VAL A 153 -0.73 0.53 11.65
C VAL A 153 -1.69 -0.64 11.81
N PHE A 154 -1.17 -1.86 11.76
CA PHE A 154 -1.92 -3.08 12.04
C PHE A 154 -2.28 -3.17 13.52
N GLU A 155 -3.46 -3.71 13.80
CA GLU A 155 -3.85 -4.15 15.13
C GLU A 155 -3.44 -5.61 15.37
N GLY A 156 -3.30 -6.00 16.64
CA GLY A 156 -2.94 -7.39 17.01
C GLY A 156 -1.44 -7.70 16.96
N GLY A 157 -0.58 -6.68 16.90
CA GLY A 157 0.87 -6.86 16.89
C GLY A 157 1.36 -7.65 15.67
N MET A 158 2.52 -8.28 15.79
CA MET A 158 3.15 -8.99 14.67
C MET A 158 2.34 -10.20 14.21
N GLU A 159 1.79 -10.98 15.13
CA GLU A 159 0.98 -12.15 14.81
C GLU A 159 -0.30 -11.75 14.05
N GLY A 160 -1.02 -10.72 14.53
CA GLY A 160 -2.22 -10.19 13.87
C GLY A 160 -1.94 -9.63 12.49
N ALA A 161 -0.83 -8.88 12.33
CA ALA A 161 -0.39 -8.37 11.04
C ALA A 161 -0.10 -9.51 10.05
N LEU A 162 0.63 -10.54 10.47
CA LEU A 162 0.98 -11.68 9.62
C LEU A 162 -0.25 -12.47 9.18
N LYS A 163 -1.18 -12.77 10.11
CA LYS A 163 -2.46 -13.43 9.79
C LYS A 163 -3.27 -12.62 8.78
N THR A 164 -3.34 -11.31 8.96
CA THR A 164 -4.05 -10.40 8.05
C THR A 164 -3.41 -10.39 6.66
N ILE A 165 -2.08 -10.36 6.57
CA ILE A 165 -1.36 -10.37 5.30
C ILE A 165 -1.52 -11.72 4.58
N ASP A 166 -1.47 -12.83 5.31
CA ASP A 166 -1.69 -14.17 4.75
C ASP A 166 -3.11 -14.29 4.16
N GLN A 167 -4.12 -13.83 4.91
CA GLN A 167 -5.51 -13.74 4.42
C GLN A 167 -5.65 -12.81 3.21
N ALA A 168 -4.96 -11.66 3.21
CA ALA A 168 -4.96 -10.72 2.09
C ALA A 168 -4.42 -11.39 0.83
N TYR A 169 -3.34 -12.16 0.95
CA TYR A 169 -2.74 -12.87 -0.18
C TYR A 169 -3.63 -13.99 -0.71
N GLU A 170 -4.28 -14.77 0.16
CA GLU A 170 -5.29 -15.75 -0.26
C GLU A 170 -6.43 -15.10 -1.05
N ASN A 171 -6.98 -14.01 -0.53
CA ASN A 171 -8.01 -13.24 -1.23
C ASN A 171 -7.51 -12.71 -2.57
N ALA A 172 -6.26 -12.22 -2.63
CA ALA A 172 -5.66 -11.69 -3.83
C ALA A 172 -5.44 -12.74 -4.93
N LYS A 173 -5.06 -13.97 -4.55
CA LYS A 173 -4.90 -15.09 -5.49
C LYS A 173 -6.20 -15.40 -6.26
N ILE A 174 -7.35 -15.23 -5.60
CA ILE A 174 -8.68 -15.47 -6.19
C ILE A 174 -9.40 -14.19 -6.63
N GLY A 175 -8.77 -13.02 -6.52
CA GLY A 175 -9.36 -11.72 -6.90
C GLY A 175 -10.48 -11.21 -5.99
N LYS A 176 -10.66 -11.79 -4.79
CA LYS A 176 -11.73 -11.40 -3.86
C LYS A 176 -11.46 -10.01 -3.30
N ARG A 177 -12.34 -9.05 -3.62
CA ARG A 177 -12.26 -7.64 -3.14
C ARG A 177 -10.86 -7.03 -3.33
N THR A 178 -10.23 -7.35 -4.46
CA THR A 178 -8.82 -7.05 -4.72
C THR A 178 -8.69 -6.20 -5.96
N THR A 179 -7.88 -5.15 -5.89
CA THR A 179 -7.30 -4.52 -7.07
C THR A 179 -5.85 -4.93 -7.21
N LYS A 180 -5.38 -5.12 -8.44
CA LYS A 180 -4.01 -5.52 -8.77
C LYS A 180 -3.45 -4.55 -9.81
N HIS A 181 -2.23 -4.08 -9.59
CA HIS A 181 -1.44 -3.42 -10.61
C HIS A 181 0.03 -3.83 -10.48
N SER A 182 0.81 -3.57 -11.53
CA SER A 182 2.24 -3.85 -11.53
C SER A 182 3.02 -2.55 -11.67
N ASP A 183 4.12 -2.44 -10.94
CA ASP A 183 5.02 -1.29 -10.94
C ASP A 183 6.46 -1.78 -10.77
N ASP A 184 7.35 -1.42 -11.70
CA ASP A 184 8.78 -1.78 -11.67
C ASP A 184 9.06 -3.26 -11.32
N GLY A 185 8.37 -4.18 -12.01
CA GLY A 185 8.50 -5.63 -11.79
C GLY A 185 7.85 -6.16 -10.50
N ARG A 186 7.26 -5.29 -9.67
CA ARG A 186 6.51 -5.65 -8.47
C ARG A 186 5.03 -5.74 -8.76
N THR A 187 4.36 -6.63 -8.03
CA THR A 187 2.90 -6.72 -8.01
C THR A 187 2.38 -6.02 -6.77
N ILE A 188 1.46 -5.08 -6.95
CA ILE A 188 0.82 -4.34 -5.87
C ILE A 188 -0.65 -4.76 -5.82
N TYR A 189 -1.02 -5.36 -4.70
CA TYR A 189 -2.41 -5.68 -4.37
C TYR A 189 -2.95 -4.65 -3.39
N THR A 190 -4.19 -4.19 -3.60
CA THR A 190 -4.98 -3.58 -2.54
C THR A 190 -6.19 -4.46 -2.27
N VAL A 191 -6.25 -5.03 -1.07
CA VAL A 191 -7.21 -6.06 -0.69
C VAL A 191 -8.07 -5.55 0.44
N ASP A 192 -9.39 -5.54 0.28
CA ASP A 192 -10.32 -5.26 1.37
C ASP A 192 -10.65 -6.53 2.14
N ILE A 193 -10.27 -6.56 3.42
CA ILE A 193 -10.39 -7.71 4.32
C ILE A 193 -11.83 -7.85 4.86
N GLY A 194 -12.65 -6.80 4.74
CA GLY A 194 -14.05 -6.82 5.14
C GLY A 194 -14.29 -6.50 6.62
N HIS A 195 -13.27 -6.51 7.46
CA HIS A 195 -13.32 -6.10 8.87
C HIS A 195 -12.18 -5.14 9.22
N ARG A 196 -12.19 -4.59 10.44
CA ARG A 196 -11.14 -3.70 10.94
C ARG A 196 -9.85 -4.50 11.13
N ILE A 197 -8.75 -3.99 10.59
CA ILE A 197 -7.42 -4.62 10.68
C ILE A 197 -6.37 -3.72 11.33
N GLY A 198 -6.74 -2.49 11.66
CA GLY A 198 -5.80 -1.45 12.05
C GLY A 198 -6.39 -0.06 11.95
N TYR A 199 -5.50 0.92 11.86
CA TYR A 199 -5.84 2.32 11.72
C TYR A 199 -4.76 3.10 10.95
N VAL A 200 -5.12 4.30 10.52
CA VAL A 200 -4.18 5.27 9.94
C VAL A 200 -3.62 6.14 11.07
N GLY A 201 -2.35 5.96 11.38
CA GLY A 201 -1.55 6.76 12.30
C GLY A 201 -0.66 7.79 11.57
N GLY A 202 0.48 8.12 12.18
CA GLY A 202 1.33 9.24 11.76
C GLY A 202 0.72 10.58 12.15
N ARG A 203 1.38 11.70 11.81
CA ARG A 203 0.88 13.04 12.16
C ARG A 203 -0.54 13.29 11.65
N GLU A 204 -0.81 12.92 10.39
CA GLU A 204 -2.14 13.12 9.79
C GLU A 204 -3.18 12.19 10.40
N GLY A 205 -2.83 10.91 10.63
CA GLY A 205 -3.74 9.95 11.26
C GLY A 205 -4.14 10.36 12.68
N ASN A 206 -3.17 10.83 13.48
CA ASN A 206 -3.42 11.33 14.83
C ASN A 206 -4.30 12.59 14.82
N GLN A 207 -4.09 13.52 13.89
CA GLN A 207 -4.97 14.69 13.72
C GLN A 207 -6.42 14.30 13.38
N ARG A 208 -6.60 13.18 12.68
CA ARG A 208 -7.91 12.63 12.29
C ARG A 208 -8.46 11.60 13.29
N HIS A 209 -7.93 11.55 14.52
CA HIS A 209 -8.35 10.59 15.56
C HIS A 209 -8.22 9.12 15.13
N LYS A 210 -7.13 8.78 14.45
CA LYS A 210 -6.77 7.41 14.02
C LYS A 210 -7.90 6.68 13.26
N PRO A 211 -8.24 7.13 12.04
CA PRO A 211 -9.28 6.49 11.23
C PRO A 211 -9.05 4.99 11.07
N MET A 212 -10.11 4.19 11.15
CA MET A 212 -10.00 2.74 10.99
C MET A 212 -9.48 2.36 9.59
N ALA A 213 -8.65 1.31 9.53
CA ALA A 213 -8.18 0.71 8.30
C ALA A 213 -8.86 -0.67 8.10
N ARG A 214 -9.23 -0.95 6.86
CA ARG A 214 -9.89 -2.22 6.45
C ARG A 214 -9.20 -2.90 5.27
N ARG A 215 -8.32 -2.17 4.58
CA ARG A 215 -7.64 -2.64 3.39
C ARG A 215 -6.16 -2.83 3.67
N VAL A 216 -5.56 -3.82 3.03
CA VAL A 216 -4.11 -4.02 3.02
C VAL A 216 -3.58 -3.62 1.65
N GLN A 217 -2.55 -2.79 1.62
CA GLN A 217 -1.67 -2.72 0.46
C GLN A 217 -0.55 -3.73 0.64
N LEU A 218 -0.43 -4.68 -0.29
CA LEU A 218 0.58 -5.74 -0.28
C LEU A 218 1.45 -5.60 -1.54
N VAL A 219 2.75 -5.38 -1.35
CA VAL A 219 3.71 -5.22 -2.44
C VAL A 219 4.60 -6.45 -2.49
N LEU A 220 4.59 -7.15 -3.63
CA LEU A 220 5.28 -8.41 -3.83
C LEU A 220 6.24 -8.37 -5.03
N GLU A 221 7.28 -9.20 -4.95
CA GLU A 221 8.12 -9.61 -6.07
C GLU A 221 7.99 -11.13 -6.20
N GLY A 222 7.20 -11.62 -7.15
CA GLY A 222 6.71 -13.00 -7.13
C GLY A 222 5.88 -13.28 -5.87
N ASN A 223 6.33 -14.20 -5.01
CA ASN A 223 5.75 -14.44 -3.68
C ASN A 223 6.55 -13.80 -2.52
N ARG A 224 7.64 -13.08 -2.82
CA ARG A 224 8.46 -12.40 -1.83
C ARG A 224 7.79 -11.11 -1.38
N VAL A 225 7.59 -10.95 -0.08
CA VAL A 225 7.03 -9.73 0.51
C VAL A 225 8.07 -8.62 0.47
N ILE A 226 7.73 -7.50 -0.16
CA ILE A 226 8.55 -6.28 -0.16
C ILE A 226 8.12 -5.37 0.99
N THR A 227 6.81 -5.10 1.10
CA THR A 227 6.18 -4.41 2.22
C THR A 227 4.68 -4.71 2.24
N ALA A 228 4.05 -4.51 3.40
CA ALA A 228 2.61 -4.55 3.55
C ALA A 228 2.17 -3.60 4.66
N PHE A 229 1.08 -2.87 4.44
CA PHE A 229 0.53 -1.94 5.45
C PHE A 229 -0.96 -1.69 5.27
N PRO A 230 -1.68 -1.32 6.35
CA PRO A 230 -3.09 -0.95 6.28
C PRO A 230 -3.33 0.39 5.57
N LEU A 231 -4.49 0.51 4.92
CA LEU A 231 -5.02 1.71 4.27
C LEU A 231 -6.38 2.11 4.84
#